data_AF-A0A969Q3Z7-F1
#
_entry.id   AF-A0A969Q3Z7-F1
#
_cell.length_a   1.000
_cell.length_b   1.000
_cell.length_c   1.000
_cell.angle_alpha   90.00
_cell.angle_beta   90.00
_cell.angle_gamma   90.00
#
_symmetry.space_group_name_H-M   'P 1'
#
loop_
_entity.id
_entity.type
_entity.pdbx_description
1 polymer ?
#
loop_
_entity_poly.entity_id
_entity_poly.type
_entity_poly.pdbx_seq_one_letter_code
_entity_poly.pdbx_strand_id
1 'polypeptide(L)' 'ARFSSGLSVLDFMKKTSILRLGPDQLRALGTAAIRIAGAEGLDAHARSVSIRLN' A
#
# COMPACT_ATOMS: atom_id res chain seq x y z
N ALA A 1 -18.94 5.39 25.18
CA ALA A 1 -19.36 4.47 24.10
C ALA A 1 -19.56 5.14 22.72
N ARG A 2 -19.13 6.40 22.48
CA ARG A 2 -19.36 7.07 21.18
C ARG A 2 -18.49 6.53 20.03
N PHE A 3 -17.35 5.92 20.35
CA PHE A 3 -16.33 5.51 19.36
C PHE A 3 -15.71 4.13 19.66
N SER A 4 -16.28 3.39 20.62
CA SER A 4 -15.77 2.07 21.01
C SER A 4 -16.93 1.09 21.02
N SER A 5 -16.69 -0.09 20.47
CA SER A 5 -17.59 -1.23 20.54
C SER A 5 -17.50 -1.90 21.91
N GLY A 6 -18.53 -2.69 22.26
CA GLY A 6 -18.43 -3.62 23.39
C GLY A 6 -17.41 -4.73 23.12
N LEU A 7 -17.04 -5.47 24.18
CA LEU A 7 -16.11 -6.59 24.07
C LEU A 7 -16.64 -7.67 23.12
N SER A 8 -15.75 -8.19 22.29
CA SER A 8 -16.00 -9.17 21.24
C SER A 8 -14.76 -10.05 21.00
N VAL A 9 -14.89 -11.07 20.15
CA VAL A 9 -13.71 -11.86 19.73
C VAL A 9 -12.69 -11.03 18.95
N LEU A 10 -13.11 -9.94 18.29
CA LEU A 10 -12.23 -9.09 17.49
C LEU A 10 -11.19 -8.37 18.36
N ASP A 11 -11.47 -8.16 19.64
CA ASP A 11 -10.52 -7.58 20.60
C ASP A 11 -9.29 -8.47 20.83
N PHE A 12 -9.42 -9.77 20.52
CA PHE A 12 -8.37 -10.78 20.67
C PHE A 12 -7.79 -11.22 19.32
N MET A 13 -8.25 -10.64 18.21
CA MET A 13 -7.78 -10.95 16.86
C MET A 13 -6.99 -9.77 16.26
N LYS A 14 -6.22 -10.05 15.21
CA LYS A 14 -5.55 -9.03 14.38
C LYS A 14 -5.96 -9.19 12.93
N LYS A 15 -6.18 -8.06 12.24
CA LYS A 15 -6.53 -8.04 10.82
C LYS A 15 -5.26 -7.82 9.99
N THR A 16 -5.06 -8.67 9.00
CA THR A 16 -3.96 -8.55 8.03
C THR A 16 -4.54 -8.31 6.64
N SER A 17 -4.04 -7.28 5.95
CA SER A 17 -4.39 -7.03 4.55
C SER A 17 -3.44 -7.80 3.62
N ILE A 18 -3.96 -8.39 2.55
CA ILE A 18 -3.18 -9.07 1.51
C ILE A 18 -3.40 -8.32 0.19
N LEU A 19 -2.31 -7.98 -0.50
CA LEU A 19 -2.32 -7.29 -1.78
C LEU A 19 -1.39 -8.00 -2.77
N ARG A 20 -1.85 -8.16 -4.02
CA ARG A 20 -1.05 -8.68 -5.14
C ARG A 20 -1.35 -7.84 -6.38
N LEU A 21 -0.29 -7.41 -7.06
CA LEU A 21 -0.37 -6.79 -8.38
C LEU A 21 0.33 -7.70 -9.39
N GLY A 22 -0.31 -7.92 -10.52
CA GLY A 22 0.29 -8.43 -11.74
C GLY A 22 0.89 -7.29 -12.58
N PRO A 23 1.53 -7.63 -13.71
CA PRO A 23 2.26 -6.66 -14.53
C PRO A 23 1.40 -5.49 -15.03
N ASP A 24 0.19 -5.76 -15.53
CA ASP A 24 -0.68 -4.70 -16.07
C ASP A 24 -1.20 -3.75 -14.99
N GLN A 25 -1.48 -4.28 -13.80
CA GLN A 25 -1.92 -3.47 -12.65
C GLN A 25 -0.77 -2.62 -12.13
N LEU A 26 0.46 -3.16 -12.08
CA LEU A 26 1.64 -2.39 -11.70
C LEU A 26 1.94 -1.30 -12.74
N ARG A 27 1.78 -1.57 -14.04
CA ARG A 27 1.89 -0.54 -15.09
C ARG A 27 0.84 0.56 -14.93
N ALA A 28 -0.40 0.19 -14.64
CA ALA A 28 -1.49 1.16 -14.47
C ALA A 28 -1.28 2.09 -13.26
N LEU A 29 -0.74 1.58 -12.15
CA LEU A 29 -0.59 2.33 -10.90
C LEU A 29 0.81 2.90 -10.68
N GLY A 30 1.83 2.37 -11.36
CA GLY A 30 3.24 2.59 -11.06
C GLY A 30 3.68 4.05 -11.22
N THR A 31 3.22 4.74 -12.27
CA THR A 31 3.55 6.15 -12.50
C THR A 31 3.03 7.05 -11.36
N ALA A 32 1.84 6.76 -10.82
CA ALA A 32 1.30 7.50 -9.70
C ALA A 32 2.13 7.27 -8.43
N ALA A 33 2.49 6.01 -8.14
CA ALA A 33 3.32 5.65 -6.99
C ALA A 33 4.71 6.32 -7.04
N ILE A 34 5.36 6.33 -8.22
CA ILE A 34 6.65 7.01 -8.43
C ILE A 34 6.52 8.51 -8.21
N ARG A 35 5.47 9.15 -8.74
CA ARG A 35 5.27 10.60 -8.62
C ARG A 35 5.06 11.02 -7.16
N ILE A 36 4.29 10.25 -6.40
CA ILE A 36 4.07 10.50 -4.97
C ILE A 36 5.39 10.32 -4.21
N ALA A 37 6.11 9.21 -4.44
CA ALA A 37 7.39 8.96 -3.78
C ALA A 37 8.44 10.05 -4.09
N GLY A 38 8.48 10.56 -5.33
CA GLY A 38 9.36 11.67 -5.69
C GLY A 38 8.99 12.97 -5.00
N ALA A 39 7.70 13.28 -4.85
CA ALA A 39 7.24 14.46 -4.13
C ALA A 39 7.58 14.40 -2.62
N GLU A 40 7.68 13.19 -2.06
CA GLU A 40 8.07 12.95 -0.67
C GLU A 40 9.59 12.79 -0.46
N GLY A 41 10.40 12.84 -1.53
CA GLY A 41 11.85 12.65 -1.45
C GLY A 41 12.28 11.19 -1.15
N LEU A 42 11.40 10.22 -1.42
CA LEU A 42 11.62 8.80 -1.13
C LEU A 42 12.16 8.04 -2.35
N ASP A 43 13.39 8.35 -2.76
CA ASP A 43 13.98 7.80 -3.99
C ASP A 43 14.04 6.27 -4.03
N ALA A 44 14.27 5.63 -2.87
CA ALA A 44 14.27 4.17 -2.78
C ALA A 44 12.88 3.56 -3.06
N HIS A 45 11.82 4.24 -2.62
CA HIS A 45 10.44 3.79 -2.89
C HIS A 45 10.11 3.95 -4.38
N ALA A 46 10.44 5.11 -4.96
CA ALA A 46 10.26 5.34 -6.40
C ALA A 46 11.04 4.30 -7.23
N ARG A 47 12.30 4.04 -6.89
CA ARG A 47 13.16 3.06 -7.56
C ARG A 47 12.62 1.63 -7.46
N SER A 48 12.02 1.26 -6.31
CA SER A 48 11.43 -0.06 -6.15
C SER A 48 10.31 -0.32 -7.18
N VAL A 49 9.60 0.72 -7.60
CA VAL A 49 8.56 0.60 -8.64
C VAL A 49 9.17 0.70 -10.03
N SER A 50 9.98 1.72 -10.30
CA SER A 50 10.46 2.03 -11.66
C SER A 50 11.32 0.90 -12.26
N ILE A 51 12.10 0.19 -11.46
CA ILE A 51 12.93 -0.93 -11.93
C ILE A 51 12.12 -2.15 -12.42
N ARG A 52 10.81 -2.17 -12.18
CA ARG A 52 9.88 -3.24 -12.58
C ARG A 52 8.97 -2.83 -13.74
N LEU A 53 9.12 -1.61 -14.28
CA LEU A 53 8.31 -1.04 -15.36
C LEU A 53 9.02 -1.07 -16.74
N ASN A 54 10.15 -1.78 -16.81
CA ASN A 54 10.91 -2.07 -18.02
C ASN A 54 10.19 -3.02 -18.98
#